data_AF-A0A0Q4FLE8-F1
#
_entry.id   AF-A0A0Q4FLE8-F1
#
_cell.length_a   1.000
_cell.length_b   1.000
_cell.length_c   1.000
_cell.angle_alpha   90.00
_cell.angle_beta   90.00
_cell.angle_gamma   90.00
#
_symmetry.space_group_name_H-M   'P 1'
#
loop_
_entity.id
_entity.type
_entity.pdbx_description
1 polymer ?
#
loop_
_entity_poly.entity_id
_entity_poly.type
_entity_poly.pdbx_seq_one_letter_code
_entity_poly.pdbx_strand_id
1 'polypeptide(L)'
;MAADRRGTAVIELALALPILTIFLFGIVSGGSWLAMSHIVQESANEGARAALAGISTSERASLASQAALQTLSRSYGIRQEEIALKVDDDGRQLTVKVAYDGSANPLLKLPIMPAATTTIRRQASVVLAGF
;
A
#
# COMPACT_ATOMS: atom_id res chain seq x y z
N MET A 1 -50.40 -16.14 -12.42
CA MET A 1 -49.94 -15.17 -11.40
C MET A 1 -48.53 -15.42 -10.86
N ALA A 2 -48.02 -16.67 -10.74
CA ALA A 2 -46.64 -16.92 -10.27
C ALA A 2 -45.54 -16.60 -11.30
N ALA A 3 -45.83 -16.71 -12.59
CA ALA A 3 -44.88 -16.38 -13.68
C ALA A 3 -44.55 -14.87 -13.73
N ASP A 4 -45.53 -14.03 -13.41
CA ASP A 4 -45.43 -12.57 -13.48
C ASP A 4 -44.44 -12.03 -12.44
N ARG A 5 -44.54 -12.50 -11.18
CA ARG A 5 -43.58 -12.15 -10.11
C ARG A 5 -42.15 -12.58 -10.41
N ARG A 6 -41.96 -13.73 -11.08
CA ARG A 6 -40.63 -14.19 -11.49
C ARG A 6 -40.04 -13.31 -12.58
N GLY A 7 -40.85 -12.84 -13.54
CA GLY A 7 -40.43 -11.88 -14.57
C GLY A 7 -40.00 -10.54 -13.97
N THR A 8 -40.80 -9.98 -13.06
CA THR A 8 -40.46 -8.74 -12.34
C THR A 8 -39.15 -8.88 -11.56
N ALA A 9 -38.96 -9.97 -10.82
CA ALA A 9 -37.74 -10.19 -10.05
C ALA A 9 -36.47 -10.27 -10.93
N VAL A 10 -36.57 -10.85 -12.14
CA VAL A 10 -35.44 -10.88 -13.09
C VAL A 10 -35.08 -9.47 -13.58
N ILE A 11 -36.08 -8.63 -13.84
CA ILE A 11 -35.87 -7.24 -14.27
C ILE A 11 -35.25 -6.41 -13.14
N GLU A 12 -35.76 -6.54 -11.92
CA GLU A 12 -35.22 -5.86 -10.73
C GLU A 12 -33.75 -6.25 -10.49
N LEU A 13 -33.43 -7.55 -10.60
CA LEU A 13 -32.06 -8.03 -10.48
C LEU A 13 -31.16 -7.51 -11.61
N ALA A 14 -31.65 -7.46 -12.85
CA ALA A 14 -30.88 -6.94 -13.98
C ALA A 14 -30.51 -5.46 -13.81
N LEU A 15 -31.33 -4.67 -13.12
CA LEU A 15 -31.04 -3.28 -12.78
C LEU A 15 -30.13 -3.14 -11.55
N ALA A 16 -30.27 -4.02 -10.55
CA ALA A 16 -29.47 -3.99 -9.33
C ALA A 16 -28.05 -4.54 -9.51
N LEU A 17 -27.87 -5.58 -10.34
CA LEU A 17 -26.59 -6.26 -10.54
C LEU A 17 -25.46 -5.31 -11.00
N PRO A 18 -25.64 -4.40 -11.98
CA PRO A 18 -24.60 -3.46 -12.36
C PRO A 18 -24.12 -2.58 -11.21
N ILE A 19 -25.07 -2.07 -10.40
CA ILE A 19 -24.77 -1.22 -9.25
C ILE A 19 -24.01 -2.02 -8.19
N LEU A 20 -24.49 -3.22 -7.85
CA LEU A 20 -23.84 -4.12 -6.90
C LEU A 20 -22.43 -4.49 -7.35
N THR A 21 -22.24 -4.72 -8.65
CA THR A 21 -20.95 -5.07 -9.25
C THR A 21 -19.95 -3.91 -9.13
N ILE A 22 -20.39 -2.68 -9.42
CA ILE A 22 -19.56 -1.47 -9.23
C ILE A 22 -19.15 -1.32 -7.77
N PHE A 23 -20.10 -1.49 -6.83
CA PHE A 23 -19.78 -1.44 -5.40
C PHE A 23 -18.80 -2.52 -4.98
N LEU A 24 -18.99 -3.76 -5.44
CA LEU A 24 -18.11 -4.89 -5.11
C LEU A 24 -16.68 -4.61 -5.58
N PHE A 25 -16.50 -4.24 -6.85
CA PHE A 25 -15.16 -3.91 -7.36
C PHE A 25 -14.59 -2.68 -6.68
N GLY A 26 -15.40 -1.67 -6.36
CA GLY A 26 -14.97 -0.48 -5.63
C GLY A 26 -14.42 -0.83 -4.25
N ILE A 27 -15.11 -1.69 -3.50
CA ILE A 27 -14.67 -2.20 -2.19
C ILE A 27 -13.36 -2.99 -2.32
N VAL A 28 -13.27 -3.91 -3.28
CA VAL A 28 -12.07 -4.74 -3.47
C VAL A 28 -10.87 -3.90 -3.90
N SER A 29 -11.05 -2.99 -4.85
CA SER A 29 -10.00 -2.07 -5.32
C SER A 29 -9.53 -1.13 -4.22
N GLY A 30 -10.48 -0.47 -3.53
CA GLY A 30 -10.18 0.44 -2.43
C GLY A 30 -9.51 -0.27 -1.25
N GLY A 31 -10.02 -1.45 -0.87
CA GLY A 31 -9.42 -2.29 0.16
C GLY A 31 -7.99 -2.73 -0.20
N SER A 32 -7.75 -3.07 -1.47
CA SER A 32 -6.40 -3.43 -1.95
C SER A 32 -5.43 -2.25 -1.86
N TRP A 33 -5.85 -1.05 -2.27
CA TRP A 33 -5.03 0.15 -2.15
C TRP A 33 -4.72 0.48 -0.69
N LEU A 34 -5.72 0.40 0.19
CA LEU A 34 -5.53 0.61 1.63
C LEU A 34 -4.55 -0.40 2.22
N ALA A 35 -4.75 -1.69 1.93
CA ALA A 35 -3.85 -2.75 2.38
C ALA A 35 -2.40 -2.47 1.96
N MET A 36 -2.15 -2.15 0.68
CA MET A 36 -0.80 -1.82 0.22
C MET A 36 -0.25 -0.56 0.87
N SER A 37 -1.07 0.47 1.06
CA SER A 37 -0.68 1.67 1.80
C SER A 37 -0.22 1.38 3.23
N HIS A 38 -0.90 0.46 3.92
CA HIS A 38 -0.50 0.03 5.26
C HIS A 38 0.83 -0.72 5.26
N ILE A 39 1.01 -1.66 4.34
CA ILE A 39 2.26 -2.42 4.21
C ILE A 39 3.46 -1.50 3.91
N VAL A 40 3.29 -0.54 2.99
CA VAL A 40 4.36 0.41 2.63
C VAL A 40 4.68 1.35 3.81
N GLN A 41 3.68 1.74 4.61
CA GLN A 41 3.91 2.52 5.82
C GLN A 41 4.59 1.69 6.93
N GLU A 42 4.17 0.43 7.11
CA GLU A 42 4.77 -0.50 8.06
C GLU A 42 6.25 -0.73 7.74
N SER A 43 6.59 -0.92 6.46
CA SER A 43 7.97 -1.02 5.99
C SER A 43 8.79 0.22 6.33
N ALA A 44 8.26 1.41 6.09
CA ALA A 44 8.94 2.66 6.45
C ALA A 44 9.17 2.77 7.96
N ASN A 45 8.15 2.46 8.76
CA ASN A 45 8.22 2.48 10.23
C ASN A 45 9.25 1.48 10.76
N GLU A 46 9.26 0.25 10.24
CA GLU A 46 10.21 -0.78 10.64
C GLU A 46 11.64 -0.39 10.28
N GLY A 47 11.84 0.14 9.07
CA GLY A 47 13.13 0.68 8.65
C GLY A 47 13.62 1.78 9.59
N ALA A 48 12.78 2.75 9.91
CA ALA A 48 13.14 3.84 10.80
C ALA A 48 13.46 3.34 12.23
N ARG A 49 12.70 2.37 12.73
CA ARG A 49 12.93 1.73 14.03
C ARG A 49 14.25 0.95 14.08
N ALA A 50 14.52 0.15 13.06
CA ALA A 50 15.76 -0.63 12.97
C ALA A 50 17.01 0.26 12.88
N ALA A 51 16.88 1.43 12.25
CA ALA A 51 17.98 2.39 12.12
C ALA A 51 18.52 2.89 13.47
N LEU A 52 17.70 2.90 14.54
CA LEU A 52 18.11 3.35 15.87
C LEU A 52 19.20 2.45 16.50
N ALA A 53 19.33 1.21 16.06
CA ALA A 53 20.36 0.31 16.55
C ALA A 53 21.75 0.55 15.92
N GLY A 54 21.83 1.35 14.85
CA GLY A 54 23.08 1.62 14.15
C GLY A 54 23.90 2.74 14.79
N ILE A 55 25.21 2.56 14.84
CA ILE A 55 26.15 3.50 15.45
C ILE A 55 26.66 4.51 14.40
N SER A 56 26.89 4.05 13.17
CA SER A 56 27.35 4.89 12.05
C SER A 56 26.23 5.14 11.03
N THR A 57 26.32 6.24 10.27
CA THR A 57 25.37 6.55 9.18
C THR A 57 25.21 5.39 8.18
N SER A 58 26.31 4.73 7.81
CA SER A 58 26.26 3.57 6.91
C SER A 58 25.55 2.36 7.52
N GLU A 59 25.78 2.11 8.82
CA GLU A 59 25.13 1.02 9.53
C GLU A 59 23.63 1.28 9.69
N ARG A 60 23.25 2.51 10.06
CA ARG A 60 21.84 2.93 10.14
C ARG A 60 21.12 2.77 8.81
N ALA A 61 21.75 3.19 7.71
CA ALA A 61 21.19 3.04 6.37
C ALA A 61 21.02 1.56 5.98
N SER A 62 21.99 0.71 6.32
CA SER A 62 21.94 -0.73 6.07
C SER A 62 20.83 -1.41 6.86
N LEU A 63 20.74 -1.16 8.18
CA LEU A 63 19.71 -1.70 9.06
C LEU A 63 18.30 -1.24 8.63
N ALA A 64 18.14 0.05 8.36
CA ALA A 64 16.88 0.60 7.88
C ALA A 64 16.42 -0.06 6.58
N SER A 65 17.35 -0.23 5.64
CA SER A 65 17.03 -0.80 4.34
C SER A 65 16.69 -2.28 4.42
N GLN A 66 17.47 -3.05 5.19
CA GLN A 66 17.20 -4.47 5.40
C GLN A 66 15.84 -4.69 6.07
N ALA A 67 15.54 -3.92 7.12
CA ALA A 67 14.28 -4.08 7.85
C ALA A 67 13.06 -3.67 7.00
N ALA A 68 13.17 -2.55 6.25
CA ALA A 68 12.13 -2.12 5.32
C ALA A 68 11.87 -3.16 4.21
N LEU A 69 12.93 -3.70 3.59
CA LEU A 69 12.82 -4.73 2.57
C LEU A 69 12.30 -6.06 3.12
N GLN A 70 12.69 -6.43 4.34
CA GLN A 70 12.21 -7.64 5.00
C GLN A 70 10.69 -7.56 5.23
N THR A 71 10.17 -6.42 5.70
CA THR A 71 8.73 -6.20 5.84
C THR A 71 8.00 -6.33 4.50
N LEU A 72 8.53 -5.73 3.44
CA LEU A 72 7.93 -5.81 2.10
C LEU A 72 7.96 -7.24 1.52
N SER A 73 9.05 -7.99 1.74
CA SER A 73 9.22 -9.35 1.23
C SER A 73 8.22 -10.37 1.81
N ARG A 74 7.65 -10.08 2.99
CA ARG A 74 6.61 -10.91 3.60
C ARG A 74 5.22 -10.63 3.03
N SER A 75 5.07 -9.53 2.28
CA SER A 75 3.79 -9.15 1.68
C SER A 75 3.58 -9.86 0.35
N TYR A 76 2.37 -10.40 0.17
CA TYR A 76 1.97 -10.99 -1.10
C TYR A 76 1.69 -9.88 -2.13
N GLY A 77 2.20 -10.04 -3.35
CA GLY A 77 1.88 -9.14 -4.47
C GLY A 77 2.75 -7.88 -4.60
N ILE A 78 3.83 -7.78 -3.82
CA ILE A 78 4.87 -6.76 -3.99
C ILE A 78 6.13 -7.43 -4.50
N ARG A 79 6.66 -6.97 -5.64
CA ARG A 79 7.95 -7.41 -6.18
C ARG A 79 9.02 -6.35 -5.92
N GLN A 80 10.28 -6.78 -5.82
CA GLN A 80 11.37 -5.88 -5.44
C GLN A 80 11.60 -4.78 -6.49
N GLU A 81 11.39 -5.06 -7.78
CA GLU A 81 11.49 -4.10 -8.86
C GLU A 81 10.39 -3.02 -8.83
N GLU A 82 9.31 -3.23 -8.08
CA GLU A 82 8.24 -2.26 -7.89
C GLU A 82 8.53 -1.29 -6.72
N ILE A 83 9.65 -1.47 -6.02
CA ILE A 83 9.99 -0.72 -4.81
C ILE A 83 11.15 0.24 -5.06
N ALA A 84 10.95 1.51 -4.69
CA ALA A 84 12.02 2.47 -4.52
C ALA A 84 12.15 2.84 -3.04
N LEU A 85 13.32 2.53 -2.47
CA LEU A 85 13.65 2.79 -1.08
C LEU A 85 14.77 3.83 -1.02
N LYS A 86 14.60 4.84 -0.16
CA LYS A 86 15.63 5.84 0.13
C LYS A 86 15.71 6.06 1.64
N VAL A 87 16.92 6.02 2.18
CA VAL A 87 17.21 6.42 3.56
C VAL A 87 17.93 7.76 3.51
N ASP A 88 17.42 8.72 4.26
CA ASP A 88 17.93 10.08 4.38
C ASP A 88 18.36 10.29 5.83
N ASP A 89 19.63 10.58 6.08
CA ASP A 89 20.18 10.70 7.44
C ASP A 89 21.04 11.96 7.51
N ASP A 90 20.57 12.97 8.23
CA ASP A 90 21.29 14.23 8.43
C ASP A 90 22.10 14.26 9.74
N GLY A 91 22.21 13.13 10.43
CA GLY A 91 22.88 12.99 11.72
C GLY A 91 22.00 13.34 12.94
N ARG A 92 20.91 14.09 12.76
CA ARG A 92 19.93 14.43 13.82
C ARG A 92 18.63 13.69 13.64
N GLN A 93 18.19 13.52 12.41
CA GLN A 93 16.99 12.84 11.99
C GLN A 93 17.32 11.87 10.85
N LEU A 94 16.75 10.67 10.95
CA LEU A 94 16.78 9.69 9.88
C LEU A 94 15.36 9.49 9.37
N THR A 95 15.18 9.57 8.05
CA THR A 95 13.91 9.38 7.35
C THR A 95 14.03 8.24 6.36
N VAL A 96 13.18 7.23 6.52
CA VAL A 96 13.02 6.13 5.57
C VAL A 96 11.85 6.46 4.65
N LYS A 97 12.10 6.51 3.35
CA LYS A 97 11.13 6.80 2.29
C LYS A 97 10.94 5.54 1.45
N VAL A 98 9.71 5.05 1.39
CA VAL A 98 9.35 3.86 0.61
C VAL A 98 8.30 4.26 -0.42
N ALA A 99 8.57 3.95 -1.68
CA ALA A 99 7.63 4.10 -2.77
C ALA A 99 7.38 2.73 -3.42
N TYR A 100 6.11 2.44 -3.65
CA TYR A 100 5.64 1.25 -4.37
C TYR A 100 4.96 1.67 -5.66
N ASP A 101 5.41 1.13 -6.79
CA ASP A 101 4.75 1.25 -8.08
C ASP A 101 3.78 0.07 -8.31
N GLY A 102 2.51 0.31 -7.99
CA GLY A 102 1.42 -0.64 -8.25
C GLY A 102 0.90 -0.60 -9.69
N SER A 103 1.62 0.00 -10.64
CA SER A 103 1.23 0.06 -12.05
C SER A 103 1.20 -1.31 -12.74
N ALA A 104 1.59 -2.41 -12.09
CA ALA A 104 1.33 -3.76 -12.60
C ALA A 104 0.13 -4.44 -11.92
N ASN A 105 -0.39 -3.88 -10.83
CA ASN A 105 -1.46 -4.48 -10.02
C ASN A 105 -2.84 -4.24 -10.67
N PRO A 106 -3.57 -5.30 -11.10
CA PRO A 106 -4.86 -5.15 -11.79
C PRO A 106 -5.92 -4.44 -10.95
N LEU A 107 -5.92 -4.62 -9.63
CA LEU A 107 -6.93 -4.06 -8.73
C LEU A 107 -6.74 -2.56 -8.50
N LEU A 108 -5.48 -2.09 -8.47
CA LEU A 108 -5.15 -0.66 -8.33
C LEU A 108 -5.39 0.12 -9.63
N LYS A 109 -5.42 -0.56 -10.78
CA LYS A 109 -5.66 0.06 -12.10
C LYS A 109 -7.14 0.31 -12.43
N LEU A 110 -8.07 -0.20 -11.64
CA LEU A 110 -9.49 -0.11 -12.00
C LEU A 110 -9.95 1.36 -11.98
N PRO A 111 -10.63 1.86 -13.03
CA PRO A 111 -11.02 3.27 -13.17
C PRO A 111 -12.20 3.69 -12.27
N ILE A 112 -12.58 2.82 -11.32
CA ILE A 112 -13.72 2.99 -10.43
C ILE A 112 -13.36 3.79 -9.17
N MET A 113 -12.08 4.06 -8.92
CA MET A 113 -11.63 4.81 -7.76
C MET A 113 -11.06 6.20 -8.17
N PRO A 114 -11.63 7.32 -7.67
CA PRO A 114 -11.24 8.69 -8.08
C PRO A 114 -9.77 9.08 -7.78
N ALA A 115 -9.12 8.35 -6.88
CA ALA A 115 -7.78 8.66 -6.38
C ALA A 115 -6.73 7.60 -6.77
N ALA A 116 -6.94 6.89 -7.88
CA ALA A 116 -6.08 5.80 -8.36
C ALA A 116 -4.71 6.30 -8.85
N THR A 117 -3.92 6.94 -7.98
CA THR A 117 -2.49 6.92 -8.14
C THR A 117 -2.05 5.49 -7.83
N THR A 118 -1.47 4.81 -8.82
CA THR A 118 -0.91 3.47 -8.64
C THR A 118 0.38 3.51 -7.83
N THR A 119 0.96 4.69 -7.63
CA THR A 119 2.20 4.89 -6.88
C THR A 119 1.95 5.27 -5.42
N ILE A 120 2.18 4.35 -4.50
CA ILE A 120 2.04 4.59 -3.06
C ILE A 120 3.36 5.08 -2.51
N ARG A 121 3.36 6.25 -1.84
CA ARG A 121 4.55 6.81 -1.19
C ARG A 121 4.29 6.98 0.30
N ARG A 122 5.18 6.44 1.14
CA ARG A 122 5.14 6.57 2.60
C ARG A 122 6.53 6.85 3.13
N GLN A 123 6.57 7.43 4.32
CA GLN A 123 7.81 7.70 5.00
C GLN A 123 7.62 7.61 6.51
N ALA A 124 8.73 7.39 7.21
CA ALA A 124 8.80 7.45 8.66
C ALA A 124 10.13 8.08 9.06
N SER A 125 10.11 8.89 10.11
CA SER A 125 11.29 9.61 10.60
C SER A 125 11.51 9.33 12.08
N VAL A 126 12.77 9.21 12.47
CA VAL A 126 13.21 9.08 13.87
C VAL A 126 14.26 10.12 14.18
N VAL A 127 14.26 10.63 15.41
CA VAL A 127 15.29 11.55 15.93
C VAL A 127 16.38 10.71 16.60
N LEU A 128 17.63 10.95 16.22
CA LEU A 128 18.80 10.18 16.63
C LEU A 128 19.48 10.74 17.89
N ALA A 129 19.33 12.03 18.14
CA ALA A 129 19.84 12.71 19.33
C ALA A 129 18.80 13.70 19.85
N GLY A 130 18.53 13.64 21.16
CA GLY A 130 17.75 14.65 21.89
C GLY A 130 18.57 15.93 22.06
N PHE A 131 17.86 17.06 22.10
CA PHE A 131 18.32 18.46 22.26
C PHE A 131 19.70 18.69 22.90
#